data_AF-A0A3M7JCN5-F1
#
_entry.id   AF-A0A3M7JCN5-F1
#
_cell.length_a   1.000
_cell.length_b   1.000
_cell.length_c   1.000
_cell.angle_alpha   90.00
_cell.angle_beta   90.00
_cell.angle_gamma   90.00
#
_symmetry.space_group_name_H-M   'P 1'
#
loop_
_entity.id
_entity.type
_entity.pdbx_description
1 polymer ?
#
loop_
_entity_poly.entity_id
_entity_poly.type
_entity_poly.pdbx_seq_one_letter_code
_entity_poly.pdbx_strand_id
1 'polypeptide(L)'
;MISGLAHVNILVPPGTLAQADHFYGETLGLKPREVPKLQKNSLRWFDIGDSGQQVHVALGMNETKSSRHPCFKIESPDALLQLRQRIWEHFTNGGPAAPQEADRPGDKDSGAQGVEYPSRFFARDYAGNRLEFSL
;
A
#
# COMPACT_ATOMS: atom_id res chain seq x y z
N MET A 1 -21.56 -1.86 19.21
CA MET A 1 -20.92 -0.54 19.05
C MET A 1 -19.61 -0.72 18.31
N ILE A 2 -19.29 0.14 17.33
CA ILE A 2 -18.05 0.07 16.52
C ILE A 2 -16.98 0.96 17.16
N SER A 3 -15.74 0.49 17.30
CA SER A 3 -14.63 1.19 17.98
C SER A 3 -13.52 1.71 17.06
N GLY A 4 -13.47 1.27 15.80
CA GLY A 4 -12.46 1.70 14.84
C GLY A 4 -12.40 0.81 13.61
N LEU A 5 -11.51 1.15 12.68
CA LEU A 5 -11.17 0.32 11.53
C LEU A 5 -10.21 -0.78 11.98
N ALA A 6 -10.60 -2.05 11.80
CA ALA A 6 -9.73 -3.18 12.12
C ALA A 6 -8.81 -3.54 10.96
N HIS A 7 -9.33 -3.51 9.73
CA HIS A 7 -8.57 -3.82 8.54
C HIS A 7 -9.20 -3.21 7.29
N VAL A 8 -8.40 -3.14 6.24
CA VAL A 8 -8.86 -2.96 4.85
C VAL A 8 -8.53 -4.22 4.06
N ASN A 9 -9.33 -4.52 3.04
CA ASN A 9 -9.05 -5.62 2.11
C ASN A 9 -8.78 -5.09 0.72
N ILE A 10 -7.69 -5.53 0.12
CA ILE A 10 -7.22 -5.15 -1.21
C ILE A 10 -7.22 -6.38 -2.11
N LEU A 11 -7.69 -6.21 -3.34
CA LEU A 11 -7.73 -7.30 -4.33
C LEU A 11 -6.54 -7.20 -5.28
N VAL A 12 -5.95 -8.35 -5.57
CA VAL A 12 -4.88 -8.51 -6.56
C VAL A 12 -5.20 -9.65 -7.52
N PRO A 13 -4.75 -9.59 -8.79
CA PRO A 13 -5.06 -10.61 -9.77
C PRO A 13 -4.65 -12.03 -9.36
N PRO A 14 -5.36 -13.08 -9.83
CA PRO A 14 -4.90 -14.46 -9.71
C PRO A 14 -3.47 -14.65 -10.21
N GLY A 15 -2.67 -15.43 -9.48
CA GLY A 15 -1.27 -15.67 -9.81
C GLY A 15 -0.31 -14.57 -9.34
N THR A 16 -0.80 -13.47 -8.74
CA THR A 16 0.05 -12.37 -8.26
C THR A 16 0.13 -12.25 -6.73
N LEU A 17 -0.27 -13.28 -5.98
CA LEU A 17 -0.32 -13.18 -4.50
C LEU A 17 1.07 -13.07 -3.87
N ALA A 18 2.08 -13.73 -4.45
CA ALA A 18 3.45 -13.73 -3.90
C ALA A 18 4.12 -12.36 -4.01
N GLN A 19 3.72 -11.54 -4.98
CA GLN A 19 4.17 -10.16 -5.15
C GLN A 19 3.76 -9.29 -3.95
N ALA A 20 2.72 -9.68 -3.21
CA ALA A 20 2.31 -8.97 -2.00
C ALA A 20 3.40 -8.96 -0.94
N ASP A 21 4.14 -10.06 -0.79
CA ASP A 21 5.19 -10.18 0.22
C ASP A 21 6.32 -9.16 -0.06
N HIS A 22 6.70 -8.99 -1.32
CA HIS A 22 7.72 -8.02 -1.73
C HIS A 22 7.19 -6.56 -1.69
N PHE A 23 5.99 -6.30 -2.19
CA PHE A 23 5.46 -4.93 -2.22
C PHE A 23 4.99 -4.46 -0.83
N TYR A 24 4.03 -5.15 -0.21
CA TYR A 24 3.49 -4.74 1.08
C TYR A 24 4.44 -5.02 2.24
N GLY A 25 5.17 -6.14 2.21
CA GLY A 25 6.12 -6.50 3.25
C GLY A 25 7.42 -5.71 3.17
N GLU A 26 8.11 -5.77 2.04
CA GLU A 26 9.46 -5.20 1.92
C GLU A 26 9.43 -3.72 1.50
N THR A 27 8.65 -3.37 0.47
CA THR A 27 8.61 -1.98 -0.03
C THR A 27 7.90 -1.06 0.94
N LEU A 28 6.69 -1.43 1.40
CA LEU A 28 5.97 -0.59 2.37
C LEU A 28 6.44 -0.80 3.81
N GLY A 29 7.15 -1.90 4.11
CA GLY A 29 7.63 -2.21 5.45
C GLY A 29 6.53 -2.71 6.41
N LEU A 30 5.39 -3.19 5.90
CA LEU A 30 4.35 -3.76 6.75
C LEU A 30 4.79 -5.13 7.27
N LYS A 31 4.41 -5.50 8.50
CA LYS A 31 4.86 -6.76 9.10
C LYS A 31 3.97 -7.92 8.61
N PRO A 32 4.50 -8.96 7.95
CA PRO A 32 3.69 -10.10 7.54
C PRO A 32 3.08 -10.82 8.75
N ARG A 33 1.82 -11.24 8.62
CA ARG A 33 1.08 -12.00 9.61
C ARG A 33 0.62 -13.33 9.03
N GLU A 34 0.72 -14.39 9.83
CA GLU A 34 0.22 -15.70 9.43
C GLU A 34 -1.29 -15.66 9.19
N VAL A 35 -1.70 -16.22 8.05
CA VAL A 35 -3.10 -16.49 7.73
C VAL A 35 -3.45 -17.93 8.13
N PRO A 36 -4.75 -18.29 8.25
CA PRO A 36 -5.14 -19.68 8.45
C PRO A 36 -4.53 -20.60 7.39
N LYS A 37 -4.02 -21.77 7.82
CA LYS A 37 -3.26 -22.69 6.95
C LYS A 37 -3.95 -23.02 5.62
N LEU A 38 -5.28 -23.14 5.62
CA LEU A 38 -6.08 -23.43 4.43
C LEU A 38 -6.18 -22.27 3.43
N GLN A 39 -5.89 -21.04 3.87
CA GLN A 39 -5.99 -19.82 3.07
C GLN A 39 -4.62 -19.25 2.67
N LYS A 40 -3.52 -19.94 2.99
CA LYS A 40 -2.14 -19.48 2.69
C LYS A 40 -1.85 -19.23 1.21
N ASN A 41 -2.64 -19.80 0.31
CA ASN A 41 -2.48 -19.63 -1.14
C ASN A 41 -3.50 -18.64 -1.74
N SER A 42 -4.39 -18.07 -0.93
CA SER A 42 -5.43 -17.13 -1.37
C SER A 42 -5.42 -15.81 -0.63
N LEU A 43 -4.71 -15.73 0.50
CA LEU A 43 -4.60 -14.54 1.34
C LEU A 43 -3.16 -14.24 1.77
N ARG A 44 -2.90 -12.95 1.98
CA ARG A 44 -1.79 -12.42 2.79
C ARG A 44 -2.32 -11.37 3.75
N TRP A 45 -1.84 -11.39 4.99
CA TRP A 45 -2.16 -10.37 5.99
C TRP A 45 -0.88 -9.65 6.39
N PHE A 46 -1.01 -8.34 6.60
CA PHE A 46 0.08 -7.49 7.05
C PHE A 46 -0.40 -6.58 8.18
N ASP A 47 0.40 -6.46 9.24
CA ASP A 47 0.15 -5.54 10.34
C ASP A 47 0.68 -4.14 10.02
N ILE A 48 -0.10 -3.13 10.41
CA ILE A 48 0.26 -1.72 10.30
C ILE A 48 0.93 -1.30 11.62
N GLY A 49 2.25 -1.40 11.66
CA GLY A 49 3.05 -1.14 12.87
C GLY A 49 2.54 -1.98 14.05
N ASP A 50 2.36 -1.34 15.20
CA ASP A 50 1.84 -1.98 16.41
C ASP A 50 0.41 -1.52 16.76
N SER A 51 -0.30 -0.92 15.79
CA SER A 51 -1.65 -0.36 15.98
C SER A 51 -2.75 -1.40 16.17
N GLY A 52 -2.48 -2.67 15.82
CA GLY A 52 -3.48 -3.73 15.70
C GLY A 52 -4.30 -3.68 14.41
N GLN A 53 -4.16 -2.63 13.59
CA GLN A 53 -4.80 -2.53 12.27
C GLN A 53 -4.04 -3.33 11.21
N GLN A 54 -4.75 -3.81 10.19
CA GLN A 54 -4.19 -4.71 9.19
C GLN A 54 -4.55 -4.32 7.75
N VAL A 55 -3.70 -4.75 6.82
CA VAL A 55 -4.01 -4.85 5.39
C VAL A 55 -4.17 -6.32 5.04
N HIS A 56 -5.32 -6.68 4.48
CA HIS A 56 -5.55 -7.99 3.89
C HIS A 56 -5.40 -7.87 2.37
N VAL A 57 -4.66 -8.80 1.77
CA VAL A 57 -4.50 -8.93 0.33
C VAL A 57 -5.13 -10.25 -0.09
N ALA A 58 -6.14 -10.19 -0.94
CA ALA A 58 -6.87 -11.35 -1.42
C ALA A 58 -6.85 -11.42 -2.95
N LEU A 59 -6.99 -12.62 -3.49
CA LEU A 59 -7.14 -12.81 -4.93
C LEU A 59 -8.52 -12.31 -5.41
N GLY A 60 -8.54 -11.54 -6.49
CA GLY A 60 -9.78 -11.06 -7.09
C GLY A 60 -9.56 -10.13 -8.27
N MET A 61 -10.66 -9.69 -8.88
CA MET A 61 -10.63 -8.65 -9.90
C MET A 61 -10.56 -7.28 -9.22
N ASN A 62 -9.65 -6.43 -9.67
CA ASN A 62 -9.55 -5.04 -9.25
C ASN A 62 -9.85 -4.12 -10.44
N GLU A 63 -10.45 -2.96 -10.16
CA GLU A 63 -10.60 -1.90 -11.14
C GLU A 63 -9.28 -1.15 -11.28
N THR A 64 -8.57 -1.40 -12.38
CA THR A 64 -7.38 -0.64 -12.72
C THR A 64 -7.74 0.84 -12.84
N LYS A 65 -7.00 1.72 -12.14
CA LYS A 65 -7.21 3.17 -12.07
C LYS A 65 -8.37 3.68 -11.21
N SER A 66 -9.00 2.83 -10.37
CA SER A 66 -9.95 3.28 -9.35
C SER A 66 -9.37 4.41 -8.49
N SER A 67 -10.23 5.35 -8.07
CA SER A 67 -9.89 6.41 -7.12
C SER A 67 -10.01 5.98 -5.66
N ARG A 68 -10.61 4.81 -5.38
CA ARG A 68 -10.73 4.24 -4.03
C ARG A 68 -9.36 3.84 -3.50
N HIS A 69 -9.07 4.16 -2.24
CA HIS A 69 -7.79 3.87 -1.60
C HIS A 69 -7.94 3.81 -0.08
N PRO A 70 -7.13 3.00 0.61
CA PRO A 70 -6.76 3.28 1.98
C PRO A 70 -5.77 4.46 2.02
N CYS A 71 -5.84 5.26 3.08
CA CYS A 71 -4.82 6.24 3.43
C CYS A 71 -4.08 5.76 4.67
N PHE A 72 -2.76 5.59 4.54
CA PHE A 72 -1.88 5.20 5.64
C PHE A 72 -1.34 6.44 6.33
N LYS A 73 -1.50 6.48 7.65
CA LYS A 73 -0.88 7.51 8.48
C LYS A 73 0.61 7.21 8.66
N ILE A 74 1.44 8.21 8.42
CA ILE A 74 2.89 8.17 8.56
C ILE A 74 3.32 9.05 9.74
N GLU A 75 4.26 8.55 10.52
CA GLU A 75 4.63 9.12 11.82
C GLU A 75 5.30 10.50 11.76
N SER A 76 5.93 10.84 10.64
CA SER A 76 6.68 12.09 10.50
C SER A 76 6.90 12.49 9.04
N PRO A 77 7.20 13.77 8.76
CA PRO A 77 7.61 14.23 7.42
C PRO A 77 8.82 13.48 6.85
N ASP A 78 9.81 13.17 7.69
CA ASP A 78 11.02 12.45 7.26
C ASP A 78 10.69 10.99 6.87
N ALA A 79 9.86 10.31 7.67
CA ALA A 79 9.39 8.96 7.33
C ALA A 79 8.55 8.96 6.05
N LEU A 80 7.73 9.99 5.83
CA LEU A 80 6.92 10.15 4.61
C LEU A 80 7.83 10.28 3.38
N LEU A 81 8.88 11.10 3.46
CA LEU A 81 9.85 11.26 2.37
C LEU A 81 10.64 9.98 2.11
N GLN A 82 11.10 9.29 3.16
CA GLN A 82 11.84 8.03 3.05
C GLN A 82 10.99 6.93 2.39
N LEU A 83 9.72 6.82 2.79
CA LEU A 83 8.80 5.85 2.19
C LEU A 83 8.55 6.17 0.71
N ARG A 84 8.35 7.45 0.37
CA ARG A 84 8.20 7.90 -1.02
C ARG A 84 9.42 7.54 -1.87
N GLN A 85 10.63 7.77 -1.34
CA GLN A 85 11.89 7.42 -2.00
C GLN A 85 11.98 5.91 -2.26
N ARG A 86 11.68 5.08 -1.26
CA ARG A 86 11.74 3.62 -1.40
C ARG A 86 10.73 3.08 -2.42
N ILE A 87 9.50 3.59 -2.43
CA ILE A 87 8.48 3.21 -3.41
C ILE A 87 8.92 3.63 -4.82
N TRP A 88 9.48 4.84 -4.97
CA TRP A 88 10.01 5.33 -6.23
C TRP A 88 11.19 4.51 -6.74
N GLU A 89 12.12 4.11 -5.87
CA GLU A 89 13.24 3.24 -6.24
C GLU A 89 12.75 1.88 -6.74
N HIS A 90 11.79 1.26 -6.04
CA HIS A 90 11.19 0.01 -6.49
C HIS A 90 10.46 0.19 -7.83
N PHE A 91 9.74 1.30 -8.02
CA PHE A 91 9.14 1.67 -9.31
C PHE A 91 10.18 1.70 -10.43
N THR A 92 11.30 2.40 -10.23
CA THR A 92 12.35 2.56 -11.25
C THR A 92 13.13 1.29 -11.53
N ASN A 93 13.36 0.46 -10.51
CA ASN A 93 14.04 -0.82 -10.67
C ASN A 93 13.16 -1.85 -11.39
N GLY A 94 11.83 -1.70 -11.31
CA GLY A 94 10.86 -2.57 -11.96
C GLY A 94 10.81 -3.98 -11.34
N GLY A 95 10.24 -4.91 -12.10
CA GLY A 95 10.04 -6.30 -11.68
C GLY A 95 8.57 -6.63 -11.37
N PRO A 96 8.25 -7.91 -11.11
CA PRO A 96 6.86 -8.37 -11.06
C PRO A 96 6.02 -7.75 -9.94
N ALA A 97 6.65 -7.29 -8.86
CA ALA A 97 5.97 -6.68 -7.71
C ALA A 97 6.19 -5.15 -7.65
N ALA A 98 6.80 -4.56 -8.67
CA ALA A 98 7.00 -3.12 -8.71
C ALA A 98 5.64 -2.39 -8.77
N PRO A 99 5.51 -1.23 -8.09
CA PRO A 99 4.33 -0.40 -8.25
C PRO A 99 4.10 -0.05 -9.72
N GLN A 100 2.84 0.11 -10.12
CA GLN A 100 2.50 0.58 -11.47
C GLN A 100 2.61 2.10 -11.62
N GLU A 101 2.48 2.84 -10.51
CA GLU A 101 2.62 4.29 -10.44
C GLU A 101 3.28 4.65 -9.10
N ALA A 102 4.17 5.62 -9.10
CA ALA A 102 4.78 6.15 -7.88
C ALA A 102 5.04 7.65 -8.05
N ASP A 103 4.62 8.45 -7.08
CA ASP A 103 4.92 9.88 -7.08
C ASP A 103 6.43 10.11 -6.82
N ARG A 104 7.14 10.68 -7.79
CA ARG A 104 8.60 10.92 -7.70
C ARG A 104 8.98 11.89 -6.58
N PRO A 105 9.92 11.57 -5.68
CA PRO A 105 10.43 12.50 -4.68
C PRO A 105 10.94 13.81 -5.29
N GLY A 106 10.58 14.94 -4.68
CA GLY A 106 10.92 16.29 -5.17
C GLY A 106 9.91 16.89 -6.15
N ASP A 107 9.07 16.07 -6.79
CA ASP A 107 7.97 16.54 -7.63
C ASP A 107 6.67 16.76 -6.83
N LYS A 108 5.72 17.47 -7.42
CA LYS A 108 4.35 17.58 -6.88
C LYS A 108 3.68 16.20 -6.83
N ASP A 109 2.92 15.93 -5.77
CA ASP A 109 2.15 14.68 -5.68
C ASP A 109 0.97 14.66 -6.67
N SER A 110 0.48 13.47 -6.99
CA SER A 110 -0.60 13.26 -7.98
C SER A 110 -2.02 13.49 -7.43
N GLY A 111 -2.15 13.95 -6.18
CA GLY A 111 -3.42 14.28 -5.55
C GLY A 111 -3.92 15.69 -5.85
N ALA A 112 -5.17 15.96 -5.45
CA ALA A 112 -5.69 17.32 -5.42
C ALA A 112 -4.88 18.18 -4.42
N GLN A 113 -4.67 19.44 -4.77
CA GLN A 113 -3.80 20.37 -4.05
C GLN A 113 -4.62 21.49 -3.39
N GLY A 114 -4.14 22.02 -2.27
CA GLY A 114 -4.84 23.04 -1.49
C GLY A 114 -4.33 23.13 -0.05
N VAL A 115 -4.53 24.29 0.58
CA VAL A 115 -4.08 24.55 1.98
C VAL A 115 -4.71 23.61 3.01
N GLU A 116 -5.84 23.00 2.66
CA GLU A 116 -6.58 22.06 3.51
C GLU A 116 -6.05 20.63 3.43
N TYR A 117 -5.19 20.32 2.46
CA TYR A 117 -4.65 18.97 2.30
C TYR A 117 -3.34 18.79 3.09
N PRO A 118 -3.21 17.71 3.88
CA PRO A 118 -1.97 17.40 4.58
C PRO A 118 -0.86 17.07 3.58
N SER A 119 0.39 17.11 4.04
CA SER A 119 1.51 16.57 3.25
C SER A 119 1.27 15.09 3.00
N ARG A 120 1.23 14.71 1.72
CA ARG A 120 0.89 13.35 1.28
C ARG A 120 1.53 13.00 -0.05
N PHE A 121 1.47 11.73 -0.42
CA PHE A 121 1.73 11.27 -1.78
C PHE A 121 0.91 10.02 -2.09
N PHE A 122 0.86 9.66 -3.38
CA PHE A 122 0.17 8.46 -3.85
C PHE A 122 1.11 7.51 -4.57
N ALA A 123 0.73 6.24 -4.55
CA ALA A 123 1.28 5.22 -5.41
C ALA A 123 0.17 4.27 -5.86
N ARG A 124 0.42 3.50 -6.92
CA ARG A 124 -0.36 2.30 -7.22
C ARG A 124 0.50 1.08 -7.03
N ASP A 125 -0.01 0.11 -6.28
CA ASP A 125 0.66 -1.18 -6.13
C ASP A 125 0.83 -1.90 -7.48
N TYR A 126 1.49 -3.06 -7.45
CA TYR A 126 1.71 -3.90 -8.63
C TYR A 126 0.42 -4.38 -9.31
N ALA A 127 -0.74 -4.24 -8.66
CA ALA A 127 -2.07 -4.61 -9.15
C ALA A 127 -2.96 -3.39 -9.48
N GLY A 128 -2.41 -2.18 -9.45
CA GLY A 128 -3.11 -0.94 -9.80
C GLY A 128 -3.99 -0.35 -8.69
N ASN A 129 -3.95 -0.90 -7.47
CA ASN A 129 -4.65 -0.35 -6.31
C ASN A 129 -4.02 0.97 -5.90
N ARG A 130 -4.82 2.04 -5.83
CA ARG A 130 -4.35 3.34 -5.33
C ARG A 130 -4.13 3.25 -3.82
N LEU A 131 -3.01 3.78 -3.36
CA LEU A 131 -2.64 3.92 -1.95
C LEU A 131 -2.30 5.40 -1.69
N GLU A 132 -2.77 5.95 -0.58
CA GLU A 132 -2.40 7.28 -0.08
C GLU A 132 -1.55 7.15 1.17
N PHE A 133 -0.58 8.05 1.34
CA PHE A 133 0.26 8.15 2.52
C PHE A 133 0.25 9.60 2.99
N SER A 134 -0.14 9.85 4.24
CA SER A 134 -0.23 11.21 4.80
C SER A 134 0.31 11.28 6.23
N LEU A 135 0.60 12.48 6.70
CA LEU A 135 0.87 12.76 8.13
C LEU A 135 -0.39 12.60 9.00
#